data_AF-A0A0R2LEL4-F1
#
_entry.id   AF-A0A0R2LEL4-F1
#
_cell.length_a   1.000
_cell.length_b   1.000
_cell.length_c   1.000
_cell.angle_alpha   90.00
_cell.angle_beta   90.00
_cell.angle_gamma   90.00
#
_symmetry.space_group_name_H-M   'P 1'
#
loop_
_entity.id
_entity.type
_entity.pdbx_description
1 polymer ?
#
loop_
_entity_poly.entity_id
_entity_poly.type
_entity_poly.pdbx_seq_one_letter_code
_entity_poly.pdbx_strand_id
1 'polypeptide(L)'
;MIFFIVFLLALAYILWSHSNGKFLIYSPDENLTLKNVMRFTAVLLILVSIMGIVIAFIGSREANFITLLLGSLIAASFSIYLANIR
;
A
#
# COMPACT_ATOMS: atom_id res chain seq x y z
N MET A 1 15.50 4.25 -1.66
CA MET A 1 14.63 3.94 -0.51
C MET A 1 13.63 5.06 -0.23
N ILE A 2 14.08 6.26 0.13
CA ILE A 2 13.18 7.39 0.46
C ILE A 2 12.16 7.69 -0.66
N PHE A 3 12.62 7.80 -1.91
CA PHE A 3 11.72 8.00 -3.05
C PHE A 3 10.63 6.92 -3.18
N PHE A 4 10.99 5.66 -2.94
CA PHE A 4 10.03 4.55 -2.96
C PHE A 4 9.01 4.65 -1.81
N ILE A 5 9.46 5.03 -0.62
CA ILE A 5 8.58 5.26 0.54
C ILE A 5 7.55 6.36 0.23
N VAL A 6 7.94 7.43 -0.47
CA VAL A 6 7.00 8.48 -0.90
C VAL A 6 5.89 7.89 -1.78
N PHE A 7 6.21 6.98 -2.71
CA PHE A 7 5.19 6.29 -3.50
C PHE A 7 4.28 5.40 -2.66
N LEU A 8 4.83 4.64 -1.71
CA LEU A 8 4.00 3.80 -0.84
C LEU A 8 3.03 4.64 0.01
N LEU A 9 3.50 5.77 0.54
CA LEU A 9 2.66 6.70 1.29
C LEU A 9 1.60 7.37 0.41
N ALA A 10 1.95 7.77 -0.82
CA ALA A 10 0.99 8.32 -1.77
C ALA A 10 -0.10 7.29 -2.12
N LEU A 11 0.28 6.03 -2.37
CA LEU A 11 -0.67 4.95 -2.62
C LEU A 11 -1.55 4.69 -1.39
N ALA A 12 -0.96 4.60 -0.20
CA ALA A 12 -1.70 4.42 1.05
C ALA A 12 -2.73 5.53 1.27
N TYR A 13 -2.34 6.79 1.04
CA TYR A 13 -3.23 7.94 1.14
C TYR A 13 -4.39 7.85 0.15
N ILE A 14 -4.10 7.53 -1.12
CA ILE A 14 -5.13 7.37 -2.16
C ILE A 14 -6.13 6.28 -1.76
N LEU A 15 -5.64 5.10 -1.34
CA LEU A 15 -6.48 3.97 -0.94
C LEU A 15 -7.33 4.30 0.29
N TRP A 16 -6.75 4.97 1.29
CA TRP A 16 -7.49 5.34 2.48
C TRP A 16 -8.57 6.38 2.18
N SER A 17 -8.19 7.47 1.49
CA SER A 17 -9.08 8.59 1.16
C SER A 17 -10.27 8.14 0.30
N HIS A 18 -10.01 7.28 -0.69
CA HIS A 18 -11.06 6.77 -1.59
C HIS A 18 -11.72 5.48 -1.08
N SER A 19 -11.45 5.03 0.16
CA SER A 19 -12.12 3.85 0.73
C SER A 19 -13.59 4.07 1.07
N ASN A 20 -14.04 5.34 1.13
CA ASN A 20 -15.42 5.72 1.42
C ASN A 20 -16.12 6.36 0.21
N GLY A 21 -15.48 6.38 -0.96
CA GLY A 21 -16.04 6.98 -2.16
C GLY A 21 -15.58 6.20 -3.38
N LYS A 22 -15.71 6.78 -4.57
CA LYS A 22 -15.30 6.12 -5.81
C LYS A 22 -13.79 5.95 -5.85
N PHE A 23 -13.34 4.74 -6.15
CA PHE A 23 -11.95 4.43 -6.42
C PHE A 23 -11.82 3.90 -7.84
N LEU A 24 -11.25 4.71 -8.73
CA LEU A 24 -11.23 4.45 -10.17
C LEU A 24 -12.65 4.25 -10.71
N ILE A 25 -12.95 3.06 -11.24
CA ILE A 25 -14.26 2.65 -11.75
C ILE A 25 -15.08 1.86 -10.72
N TYR A 26 -14.53 1.63 -9.52
CA TYR A 26 -15.17 0.85 -8.47
C TYR A 26 -15.85 1.76 -7.43
N SER A 27 -16.91 1.23 -6.82
CA SER A 27 -17.65 1.83 -5.70
C SER A 27 -17.40 1.05 -4.40
N PRO A 28 -16.25 1.26 -3.71
CA PRO A 28 -15.95 0.65 -2.40
C PRO A 28 -17.04 0.87 -1.33
N ASP A 29 -17.81 1.95 -1.44
CA ASP A 29 -18.96 2.25 -0.59
C ASP A 29 -20.08 1.21 -0.71
N GLU A 30 -20.25 0.63 -1.90
CA GLU A 30 -21.23 -0.42 -2.17
C GLU A 30 -20.67 -1.84 -1.91
N ASN A 31 -19.34 -2.00 -1.83
CA ASN A 31 -18.67 -3.28 -1.58
C ASN A 31 -17.78 -3.22 -0.32
N LEU A 32 -18.34 -3.67 0.81
CA LEU A 32 -17.65 -3.69 2.12
C LEU A 32 -16.33 -4.48 2.08
N THR A 33 -16.22 -5.51 1.24
CA THR A 33 -14.99 -6.29 1.08
C THR A 33 -13.90 -5.45 0.43
N LEU A 34 -14.21 -4.77 -0.68
CA LEU A 34 -13.26 -3.88 -1.35
C LEU A 34 -12.79 -2.75 -0.42
N LYS A 35 -13.73 -2.14 0.31
CA LYS A 35 -13.44 -1.11 1.31
C LYS A 35 -12.47 -1.60 2.39
N ASN A 36 -12.72 -2.78 2.95
CA ASN A 36 -11.86 -3.37 3.96
C ASN A 36 -10.48 -3.70 3.40
N VAL A 37 -10.39 -4.26 2.20
CA VAL A 37 -9.11 -4.55 1.55
C VAL A 37 -8.32 -3.27 1.29
N MET A 38 -8.95 -2.22 0.74
CA MET A 38 -8.29 -0.93 0.52
C MET A 38 -7.71 -0.33 1.80
N ARG A 39 -8.49 -0.33 2.90
CA ARG A 39 -8.03 0.18 4.20
C ARG A 39 -6.93 -0.67 4.79
N PHE A 40 -7.05 -2.00 4.71
CA PHE A 40 -6.04 -2.93 5.20
C PHE A 40 -4.72 -2.77 4.44
N THR A 41 -4.77 -2.70 3.12
CA THR A 41 -3.59 -2.40 2.27
C THR A 41 -2.97 -1.06 2.62
N ALA A 42 -3.78 0.00 2.80
CA ALA A 42 -3.27 1.31 3.18
C ALA A 42 -2.50 1.28 4.52
N VAL A 43 -3.05 0.60 5.54
CA VAL A 43 -2.38 0.45 6.83
C VAL A 43 -1.07 -0.34 6.69
N LEU A 44 -1.06 -1.44 5.93
CA LEU A 44 0.17 -2.21 5.67
C LEU A 44 1.25 -1.36 4.98
N LEU A 45 0.87 -0.57 3.98
CA LEU A 45 1.78 0.34 3.28
C LEU A 45 2.36 1.41 4.20
N ILE A 46 1.57 1.94 5.14
CA ILE A 46 2.04 2.88 6.16
C ILE A 46 3.04 2.19 7.09
N LEU A 47 2.74 0.99 7.60
CA LEU A 47 3.64 0.24 8.48
C LEU A 47 4.97 -0.06 7.79
N VAL A 48 4.94 -0.52 6.54
CA VAL A 48 6.15 -0.76 5.74
C VAL A 48 6.90 0.54 5.45
N SER A 49 6.20 1.65 5.25
CA SER A 49 6.83 2.96 5.08
C SER A 49 7.55 3.43 6.33
N ILE A 50 6.93 3.30 7.51
CA ILE A 50 7.56 3.63 8.80
C ILE A 50 8.79 2.75 9.04
N MET A 51 8.66 1.44 8.85
CA MET A 51 9.78 0.50 8.94
C MET A 51 10.89 0.85 7.94
N GLY A 52 10.52 1.21 6.72
CA GLY A 52 11.44 1.61 5.67
C GLY A 52 12.19 2.90 5.97
N ILE A 53 11.56 3.87 6.65
CA ILE A 53 12.23 5.08 7.14
C ILE A 53 13.30 4.68 8.15
N VAL A 54 12.96 3.86 9.14
CA VAL A 54 13.93 3.38 10.15
C VAL A 54 15.10 2.66 9.47
N ILE A 55 14.82 1.71 8.58
CA ILE A 55 15.85 0.93 7.86
C ILE A 55 16.71 1.82 6.95
N ALA A 56 16.17 2.90 6.38
CA ALA A 56 16.94 3.81 5.55
C ALA A 56 18.07 4.53 6.31
N PHE A 57 17.90 4.77 7.62
CA PHE A 57 18.89 5.47 8.44
C PHE A 57 19.87 4.54 9.16
N ILE A 58 19.42 3.38 9.64
CA ILE A 58 20.23 2.49 10.49
C ILE A 58 20.35 1.05 9.98
N GLY A 59 19.68 0.71 8.88
CA GLY A 59 19.61 -0.65 8.36
C GLY A 59 20.71 -0.97 7.33
N SER A 60 20.88 -2.26 7.07
CA SER A 60 21.82 -2.76 6.05
C SER A 60 21.25 -2.62 4.62
N ARG A 61 22.10 -2.86 3.62
CA ARG A 61 21.67 -2.83 2.21
C ARG A 61 20.65 -3.93 1.90
N GLU A 62 20.82 -5.09 2.51
CA GLU A 62 19.93 -6.25 2.38
C GLU A 62 18.57 -5.94 3.01
N ALA A 63 18.54 -5.33 4.20
CA ALA A 63 17.30 -4.91 4.86
C ALA A 63 16.53 -3.88 4.01
N ASN A 64 17.24 -2.94 3.37
CA ASN A 64 16.63 -2.01 2.43
C ASN A 64 15.98 -2.74 1.25
N PHE A 65 16.69 -3.70 0.64
CA PHE A 65 16.17 -4.49 -0.47
C PHE A 65 14.94 -5.32 -0.09
N ILE A 66 14.97 -5.99 1.08
CA ILE A 66 13.83 -6.75 1.61
C ILE A 66 12.61 -5.83 1.79
N THR A 67 12.81 -4.61 2.29
CA THR A 67 11.71 -3.67 2.49
C THR A 67 11.13 -3.15 1.18
N LEU A 68 11.97 -2.90 0.17
CA LEU A 68 11.52 -2.57 -1.19
C LEU A 68 10.66 -3.71 -1.76
N LEU A 69 11.15 -4.95 -1.63
CA LEU A 69 10.43 -6.13 -2.08
C LEU A 69 9.09 -6.26 -1.37
N LEU A 70 9.06 -6.16 -0.04
CA LEU A 70 7.83 -6.25 0.76
C LEU A 70 6.80 -5.20 0.35
N GLY A 71 7.21 -3.93 0.21
CA GLY A 71 6.32 -2.85 -0.24
C GLY A 71 5.76 -3.10 -1.64
N SER A 72 6.60 -3.60 -2.55
CA SER A 72 6.19 -3.92 -3.92
C SER A 72 5.20 -5.09 -3.96
N LEU A 73 5.40 -6.13 -3.13
CA LEU A 73 4.49 -7.26 -3.02
C LEU A 73 3.12 -6.83 -2.49
N ILE A 74 3.07 -5.99 -1.45
CA ILE A 74 1.79 -5.48 -0.92
C ILE A 74 1.01 -4.71 -1.99
N ALA A 75 1.68 -3.81 -2.71
CA ALA A 75 1.07 -3.03 -3.79
C ALA A 75 0.61 -3.94 -4.95
N ALA A 76 1.44 -4.90 -5.36
CA ALA A 76 1.11 -5.86 -6.41
C ALA A 76 -0.08 -6.75 -6.03
N SER A 77 -0.11 -7.28 -4.80
CA SER A 77 -1.23 -8.08 -4.30
C SER A 77 -2.55 -7.30 -4.33
N PHE A 78 -2.53 -6.02 -3.95
CA PHE A 78 -3.70 -5.16 -4.07
C PHE A 78 -4.13 -4.97 -5.53
N SER A 79 -3.17 -4.73 -6.43
CA SER A 79 -3.46 -4.59 -7.87
C SER A 79 -4.07 -5.86 -8.47
N ILE A 80 -3.57 -7.04 -8.09
CA ILE A 80 -4.10 -8.34 -8.54
C ILE A 80 -5.51 -8.56 -7.98
N TYR A 81 -5.72 -8.26 -6.69
CA TYR A 81 -7.05 -8.35 -6.07
C TYR A 81 -8.06 -7.47 -6.82
N LEU A 82 -7.70 -6.23 -7.11
CA LEU A 82 -8.54 -5.29 -7.84
C LEU A 82 -8.84 -5.75 -9.27
N ALA A 83 -7.88 -6.39 -9.94
CA ALA A 83 -8.08 -6.94 -11.28
C ALA A 83 -9.06 -8.13 -11.29
N ASN A 84 -9.17 -8.85 -10.17
CA ASN A 84 -9.99 -10.05 -10.04
C ASN A 84 -11.32 -9.83 -9.31
N ILE A 85 -11.67 -8.60 -8.94
CA ILE A 85 -12.92 -8.28 -8.22
C ILE A 85 -14.14 -8.13 -9.15
N ARG A 86 -14.01 -8.57 -10.40
CA ARG A 86 -15.08 -8.57 -11.41
C ARG A 86 -16.19 -9.55 -11.07
#